data_AF-A0A7J8TKQ4-F1
#
_entry.id   AF-A0A7J8TKQ4-F1
#
_cell.length_a   1.000
_cell.length_b   1.000
_cell.length_c   1.000
_cell.angle_alpha   90.00
_cell.angle_beta   90.00
_cell.angle_gamma   90.00
#
_symmetry.space_group_name_H-M   'P 1'
#
loop_
_entity.id
_entity.type
_entity.pdbx_description
1 polymer ?
#
loop_
_entity_poly.entity_id
_entity_poly.type
_entity_poly.pdbx_seq_one_letter_code
_entity_poly.pdbx_strand_id
1 'polypeptide(L)'
;AFALALGYGDPIQKFSALIGIDPVAGNNFGTTTPHILTYEPKSFDIPFPITVIGTGLGSESKGLMSCPCAPKKYNHEEFFNESKPPRAHFTAKNYGHMDMLNDDLSGVIGKLADSMCVNGKGPRDPLRRCIGGIVIAFLNYYFQDNEVDFNTIVNEPDVAPVVLDQVQFDAS
;
A
#
# COMPACT_ATOMS: atom_id res chain seq x y z
N ALA A 1 4.49 -9.35 -4.98
CA ALA A 1 3.65 -10.09 -4.01
C ALA A 1 2.30 -10.47 -4.62
N PHE A 2 1.47 -9.51 -5.05
CA PHE A 2 0.18 -9.79 -5.69
C PHE A 2 0.25 -10.79 -6.86
N ALA A 3 1.21 -10.64 -7.79
CA ALA A 3 1.38 -11.61 -8.88
C ALA A 3 1.59 -13.05 -8.39
N LEU A 4 2.36 -13.25 -7.32
CA LEU A 4 2.56 -14.58 -6.73
C LEU A 4 1.27 -15.08 -6.05
N ALA A 5 0.57 -14.19 -5.34
CA ALA A 5 -0.71 -14.52 -4.70
C ALA A 5 -1.79 -14.91 -5.73
N LEU A 6 -1.73 -14.35 -6.95
CA LEU A 6 -2.60 -14.65 -8.08
C LEU A 6 -2.15 -15.88 -8.90
N GLY A 7 -1.09 -16.58 -8.48
CA GLY A 7 -0.64 -17.82 -9.14
C GLY A 7 0.24 -17.63 -10.38
N TYR A 8 0.77 -16.43 -10.63
CA TYR A 8 1.74 -16.20 -11.73
C TYR A 8 3.16 -16.72 -11.43
N GLY A 9 3.32 -17.57 -10.41
CA GLY A 9 4.56 -18.22 -10.05
C GLY A 9 4.29 -19.43 -9.17
N ASP A 10 5.34 -20.18 -8.85
CA ASP A 10 5.26 -21.39 -8.03
C ASP A 10 6.06 -21.19 -6.73
N PRO A 11 5.51 -20.46 -5.74
CA PRO A 11 6.21 -20.24 -4.48
C PRO A 11 6.25 -21.54 -3.67
N ILE A 12 7.41 -21.84 -3.09
CA ILE A 12 7.59 -23.03 -2.23
C ILE A 12 6.70 -22.97 -0.98
N GLN A 13 6.45 -21.76 -0.47
CA GLN A 13 5.58 -21.53 0.69
C GLN A 13 4.19 -21.07 0.26
N LYS A 14 3.18 -21.57 0.98
CA LYS A 14 1.81 -21.06 0.87
C LYS A 14 1.68 -19.75 1.66
N PHE A 15 0.94 -18.81 1.11
CA PHE A 15 0.60 -17.56 1.79
C PHE A 15 -0.72 -17.71 2.55
N SER A 16 -0.82 -17.06 3.70
CA SER A 16 -2.03 -17.02 4.55
C SER A 16 -2.62 -15.62 4.69
N ALA A 17 -1.89 -14.59 4.25
CA ALA A 17 -2.33 -13.21 4.16
C ALA A 17 -1.40 -12.45 3.21
N LEU A 18 -1.84 -11.29 2.72
CA LEU A 18 -1.05 -10.40 1.88
C LEU A 18 -1.16 -8.95 2.37
N ILE A 19 -0.01 -8.30 2.53
CA ILE A 19 0.07 -6.89 2.89
C ILE A 19 0.79 -6.15 1.77
N GLY A 20 0.08 -5.27 1.07
CA GLY A 20 0.62 -4.40 0.04
C GLY A 20 0.93 -3.02 0.61
N ILE A 21 2.21 -2.68 0.75
CA ILE A 21 2.64 -1.34 1.17
C ILE A 21 2.89 -0.53 -0.11
N ASP A 22 1.96 0.40 -0.37
CA ASP A 22 1.86 1.30 -1.50
C ASP A 22 2.21 0.65 -2.85
N PRO A 23 1.52 -0.44 -3.21
CA PRO A 23 1.87 -1.20 -4.42
C PRO A 23 1.63 -0.36 -5.69
N VAL A 24 2.55 -0.51 -6.65
CA VAL A 24 2.50 0.17 -7.94
C VAL A 24 2.67 -0.87 -9.06
N ALA A 25 1.72 -0.91 -9.99
CA ALA A 25 1.69 -1.85 -11.12
C ALA A 25 2.31 -1.29 -12.40
N GLY A 26 2.72 -0.02 -12.43
CA GLY A 26 3.24 0.64 -13.62
C GLY A 26 3.14 2.16 -13.58
N ASN A 27 3.38 2.75 -14.75
CA ASN A 27 3.20 4.16 -15.03
C ASN A 27 2.85 4.37 -16.52
N ASN A 28 2.78 5.62 -16.97
CA ASN A 28 2.43 5.97 -18.35
C ASN A 28 3.45 5.49 -19.41
N PHE A 29 4.64 5.02 -19.02
CA PHE A 29 5.67 4.51 -19.91
C PHE A 29 5.75 2.98 -19.95
N GLY A 30 5.05 2.29 -19.05
CA GLY A 30 5.06 0.84 -19.00
C GLY A 30 4.49 0.29 -17.71
N THR A 31 4.09 -0.98 -17.79
CA THR A 31 3.49 -1.73 -16.70
C THR A 31 4.36 -2.92 -16.32
N THR A 32 4.21 -3.37 -15.07
CA THR A 32 4.87 -4.57 -14.56
C THR A 32 4.46 -5.81 -15.36
N THR A 33 5.38 -6.76 -15.52
CA THR A 33 5.10 -8.06 -16.11
C THR A 33 5.22 -9.13 -15.02
N PRO A 34 4.20 -9.98 -14.80
CA PRO A 34 2.92 -10.05 -15.51
C PRO A 34 2.02 -8.84 -15.21
N HIS A 35 1.15 -8.51 -16.17
CA HIS A 35 0.09 -7.52 -15.98
C HIS A 35 -1.00 -8.15 -15.12
N ILE A 36 -1.15 -7.65 -13.89
CA ILE A 36 -2.09 -8.24 -12.92
C ILE A 36 -3.36 -7.43 -12.74
N LEU A 37 -3.33 -6.10 -12.90
CA LEU A 37 -4.52 -5.26 -12.80
C LEU A 37 -5.43 -5.49 -14.01
N THR A 38 -6.67 -5.89 -13.75
CA THR A 38 -7.73 -6.08 -14.75
C THR A 38 -8.66 -4.88 -14.84
N TYR A 39 -8.63 -3.98 -13.85
CA TYR A 39 -9.54 -2.84 -13.68
C TYR A 39 -11.01 -3.25 -13.47
N GLU A 40 -11.27 -4.51 -13.15
CA GLU A 40 -12.58 -5.00 -12.76
C GLU A 40 -12.66 -5.10 -11.22
N PRO A 41 -13.63 -4.45 -10.57
CA PRO A 41 -13.76 -4.53 -9.11
C PRO A 41 -13.86 -5.97 -8.63
N LYS A 42 -13.13 -6.31 -7.56
CA LYS A 42 -13.12 -7.64 -6.93
C LYS A 42 -12.70 -8.79 -7.88
N SER A 43 -11.86 -8.51 -8.88
CA SER A 43 -11.34 -9.50 -9.83
C SER A 43 -10.29 -10.46 -9.24
N PHE A 44 -9.51 -10.02 -8.25
CA PHE A 44 -8.43 -10.83 -7.67
C PHE A 44 -8.99 -12.02 -6.92
N ASP A 45 -8.68 -13.21 -7.44
CA ASP A 45 -9.05 -14.48 -6.81
C ASP A 45 -7.96 -14.95 -5.84
N ILE A 46 -7.84 -14.21 -4.73
CA ILE A 46 -6.88 -14.49 -3.66
C ILE A 46 -7.68 -15.03 -2.46
N PRO A 47 -7.42 -16.25 -1.98
CA PRO A 47 -8.28 -16.92 -1.00
C PRO A 47 -7.97 -16.54 0.47
N PHE A 48 -7.17 -15.49 0.70
CA PHE A 48 -6.72 -15.08 2.02
C PHE A 48 -6.81 -13.56 2.21
N PRO A 49 -6.84 -13.08 3.47
CA PRO A 49 -7.02 -11.67 3.77
C PRO A 49 -5.95 -10.77 3.16
N ILE A 50 -6.37 -9.57 2.72
CA ILE A 50 -5.50 -8.58 2.11
C ILE A 50 -5.59 -7.25 2.86
N THR A 51 -4.45 -6.63 3.16
CA THR A 51 -4.43 -5.21 3.54
C THR A 51 -3.56 -4.42 2.58
N VAL A 52 -4.09 -3.32 2.07
CA VAL A 52 -3.37 -2.37 1.22
C VAL A 52 -3.15 -1.08 2.01
N ILE A 53 -1.92 -0.59 2.08
CA ILE A 53 -1.55 0.63 2.81
C ILE A 53 -0.92 1.59 1.81
N GLY A 54 -1.68 2.58 1.36
CA GLY A 54 -1.28 3.55 0.34
C GLY A 54 -0.77 4.89 0.88
N THR A 55 -0.24 5.71 -0.01
CA THR A 55 0.18 7.09 0.28
C THR A 55 -0.61 8.11 -0.56
N GLY A 56 -1.04 9.21 0.07
CA GLY A 56 -1.93 10.19 -0.58
C GLY A 56 -1.25 11.08 -1.63
N LEU A 57 0.06 11.28 -1.54
CA LEU A 57 0.84 12.11 -2.47
C LEU A 57 1.50 11.29 -3.58
N GLY A 58 1.38 9.95 -3.57
CA GLY A 58 2.06 9.09 -4.54
C GLY A 58 1.67 9.37 -6.00
N SER A 59 0.43 9.82 -6.22
CA SER A 59 -0.09 10.16 -7.56
C SER A 59 0.21 11.60 -8.01
N GLU A 60 0.81 12.41 -7.14
CA GLU A 60 1.18 13.78 -7.43
C GLU A 60 2.52 13.86 -8.18
N SER A 61 2.70 14.94 -8.93
CA SER A 61 3.95 15.22 -9.65
C SER A 61 4.53 16.58 -9.26
N LYS A 62 5.86 16.67 -9.18
CA LYS A 62 6.62 17.90 -8.88
C LYS A 62 6.63 18.92 -10.05
N GLY A 63 6.04 18.61 -11.20
CA GLY A 63 5.99 19.51 -12.36
C GLY A 63 5.72 18.80 -13.69
N LEU A 64 5.69 19.56 -14.79
CA LEU A 64 5.29 19.08 -16.13
C LEU A 64 6.20 17.97 -16.70
N MET A 65 7.44 17.85 -16.21
CA MET A 65 8.45 16.89 -16.69
C MET A 65 8.68 15.70 -15.74
N SER A 66 8.12 15.70 -14.53
CA SER A 66 8.20 14.55 -13.62
C SER A 66 6.96 13.67 -13.75
N CYS A 67 7.14 12.36 -13.71
CA CYS A 67 6.02 11.44 -13.59
C CYS A 67 5.75 11.10 -12.13
N PRO A 68 4.48 10.93 -11.72
CA PRO A 68 4.15 10.44 -10.40
C PRO A 68 4.79 9.08 -10.13
N CYS A 69 5.11 8.81 -8.87
CA CYS A 69 5.76 7.55 -8.48
C CYS A 69 4.75 6.42 -8.25
N ALA A 70 3.52 6.77 -7.87
CA ALA A 70 2.37 5.88 -7.82
C ALA A 70 1.19 6.54 -8.57
N PRO A 71 1.23 6.60 -9.91
CA PRO A 71 0.21 7.28 -10.69
C PRO A 71 -1.17 6.63 -10.51
N LYS A 72 -2.23 7.45 -10.64
CA LYS A 72 -3.62 6.94 -10.72
C LYS A 72 -3.72 5.86 -11.80
N LYS A 73 -4.59 4.87 -11.60
CA LYS A 73 -4.74 3.65 -12.43
C LYS A 73 -3.62 2.61 -12.29
N TYR A 74 -2.59 2.86 -11.48
CA TYR A 74 -1.53 1.87 -11.25
C TYR A 74 -1.18 1.74 -9.77
N ASN A 75 -1.77 2.56 -8.90
CA ASN A 75 -1.43 2.65 -7.50
C ASN A 75 -2.32 1.76 -6.63
N HIS A 76 -2.08 1.85 -5.33
CA HIS A 76 -2.75 1.10 -4.27
C HIS A 76 -4.29 1.06 -4.35
N GLU A 77 -4.93 2.11 -4.90
CA GLU A 77 -6.40 2.15 -5.04
C GLU A 77 -6.90 1.02 -5.95
N GLU A 78 -6.21 0.77 -7.07
CA GLU A 78 -6.60 -0.31 -7.98
C GLU A 78 -6.36 -1.69 -7.36
N PHE A 79 -5.26 -1.87 -6.64
CA PHE A 79 -4.99 -3.11 -5.91
C PHE A 79 -6.07 -3.42 -4.88
N PHE A 80 -6.56 -2.40 -4.16
CA PHE A 80 -7.66 -2.56 -3.23
C PHE A 80 -8.99 -2.81 -3.94
N ASN A 81 -9.30 -2.04 -4.98
CA ASN A 81 -10.52 -2.17 -5.78
C ASN A 81 -10.69 -3.59 -6.34
N GLU A 82 -9.62 -4.17 -6.85
CA GLU A 82 -9.59 -5.52 -7.42
C GLU A 82 -9.55 -6.63 -6.36
N SER A 83 -9.14 -6.33 -5.12
CA SER A 83 -9.13 -7.32 -4.03
C SER A 83 -10.55 -7.71 -3.61
N LYS A 84 -10.76 -9.00 -3.30
CA LYS A 84 -12.00 -9.50 -2.67
C LYS A 84 -11.91 -9.41 -1.14
N PRO A 85 -13.04 -9.28 -0.41
CA PRO A 85 -13.06 -9.50 1.03
C PRO A 85 -12.54 -10.90 1.41
N PRO A 86 -11.89 -11.06 2.58
CA PRO A 86 -11.60 -10.02 3.57
C PRO A 86 -10.49 -9.06 3.12
N ARG A 87 -10.76 -7.75 3.11
CA ARG A 87 -9.82 -6.73 2.62
C ARG A 87 -9.87 -5.44 3.42
N ALA A 88 -8.72 -4.80 3.57
CA ALA A 88 -8.63 -3.46 4.15
C ALA A 88 -7.78 -2.51 3.31
N HIS A 89 -8.09 -1.23 3.41
CA HIS A 89 -7.34 -0.15 2.79
C HIS A 89 -7.15 0.99 3.77
N PHE A 90 -5.93 1.53 3.80
CA PHE A 90 -5.55 2.70 4.57
C PHE A 90 -4.74 3.63 3.68
N THR A 91 -5.02 4.93 3.71
CA THR A 91 -4.23 5.92 2.95
C THR A 91 -3.61 6.96 3.86
N ALA A 92 -2.28 7.05 3.87
CA ALA A 92 -1.56 8.08 4.59
C ALA A 92 -1.57 9.39 3.79
N LYS A 93 -2.57 10.23 4.06
CA LYS A 93 -2.96 11.39 3.24
C LYS A 93 -1.81 12.33 2.86
N ASN A 94 -0.94 12.66 3.83
CA ASN A 94 0.06 13.72 3.69
C ASN A 94 1.47 13.19 3.37
N TYR A 95 1.58 11.96 2.91
CA TYR A 95 2.85 11.28 2.61
C TYR A 95 2.92 10.82 1.17
N GLY A 96 4.12 10.67 0.64
CA GLY A 96 4.39 10.16 -0.70
C GLY A 96 5.03 8.78 -0.71
N HIS A 97 5.13 8.20 -1.91
CA HIS A 97 5.62 6.84 -2.12
C HIS A 97 7.01 6.58 -1.52
N MET A 98 7.90 7.57 -1.51
CA MET A 98 9.25 7.40 -0.98
C MET A 98 9.34 7.59 0.54
N ASP A 99 8.29 8.11 1.19
CA ASP A 99 8.31 8.37 2.62
C ASP A 99 8.23 7.10 3.47
N MET A 100 7.79 5.98 2.89
CA MET A 100 7.80 4.69 3.58
C MET A 100 9.20 4.10 3.73
N LEU A 101 10.17 4.59 2.96
CA LEU A 101 11.54 4.09 2.97
C LEU A 101 12.35 4.70 4.12
N ASN A 102 13.54 4.15 4.36
CA ASN A 102 14.49 4.70 5.31
C ASN A 102 14.96 6.12 4.90
N ASP A 103 15.43 6.89 5.88
CA ASP A 103 15.88 8.27 5.66
C ASP A 103 17.16 8.33 4.81
N ASP A 104 18.07 7.37 4.98
CA ASP A 104 19.26 7.24 4.14
C ASP A 104 19.02 6.25 3.00
N LEU A 105 18.56 6.79 1.86
CA LEU A 105 18.50 6.05 0.61
C LEU A 105 19.92 5.97 0.04
N SER A 106 20.62 4.88 0.35
CA SER A 106 22.00 4.68 -0.08
C SER A 106 22.12 4.72 -1.61
N GLY A 107 23.01 5.59 -2.11
CA GLY A 107 23.34 5.70 -3.54
C GLY A 107 22.64 6.85 -4.28
N VAL A 108 23.25 7.25 -5.40
CA VAL A 108 22.79 8.38 -6.23
C VAL A 108 21.37 8.15 -6.76
N ILE A 109 21.02 6.91 -7.09
CA ILE A 109 19.70 6.52 -7.62
C ILE A 109 18.60 6.68 -6.56
N GLY A 110 18.88 6.32 -5.30
CA GLY A 110 17.93 6.50 -4.20
C GLY A 110 17.62 7.97 -3.93
N LYS A 111 18.65 8.82 -3.92
CA LYS A 111 18.50 10.28 -3.77
C LYS A 111 17.81 10.94 -4.97
N LEU A 112 18.05 10.44 -6.18
CA LEU A 112 17.38 10.94 -7.40
C LEU A 112 15.90 10.54 -7.42
N ALA A 113 15.56 9.30 -7.09
CA ALA A 113 14.18 8.84 -7.01
C ALA A 113 13.39 9.66 -5.96
N ASP A 114 14.00 9.92 -4.80
CA ASP A 114 13.43 10.79 -3.78
C ASP A 114 13.19 12.23 -4.26
N SER A 115 14.11 12.74 -5.06
CA SER A 115 14.00 14.06 -5.67
C SER A 115 12.87 14.14 -6.69
N MET A 116 12.50 13.04 -7.35
CA MET A 116 11.47 13.01 -8.40
C MET A 116 10.04 12.82 -7.85
N CYS A 117 9.86 12.11 -6.74
CA CYS A 117 8.54 11.88 -6.14
C CYS A 117 8.08 13.04 -5.27
N VAL A 118 6.77 13.34 -5.23
CA VAL A 118 6.22 14.26 -4.22
C VAL A 118 6.22 13.54 -2.88
N ASN A 119 6.85 14.17 -1.88
CA ASN A 119 6.94 13.66 -0.51
C ASN A 119 6.20 14.59 0.46
N GLY A 120 5.88 14.06 1.64
CA GLY A 120 5.37 14.83 2.76
C GLY A 120 6.38 15.87 3.24
N LYS A 121 5.87 16.93 3.88
CA LYS A 121 6.70 18.01 4.45
C LYS A 121 7.29 17.66 5.82
N GLY A 122 6.79 16.59 6.44
CA GLY A 122 7.15 16.15 7.80
C GLY A 122 8.19 15.03 7.80
N PRO A 123 8.58 14.55 9.00
CA PRO A 123 9.46 13.40 9.15
C PRO A 123 8.81 12.10 8.63
N ARG A 124 9.61 11.14 8.19
CA ARG A 124 9.14 9.80 7.74
C ARG A 124 8.79 8.84 8.86
N ASP A 125 9.39 9.03 10.03
CA ASP A 125 9.24 8.14 11.17
C ASP A 125 7.77 7.91 11.60
N PRO A 126 6.90 8.93 11.71
CA PRO A 126 5.49 8.70 12.01
C PRO A 126 4.78 7.80 11.00
N LEU A 127 5.05 7.95 9.69
CA LEU A 127 4.50 7.06 8.67
C LEU A 127 4.99 5.62 8.87
N ARG A 128 6.28 5.42 9.07
CA ARG A 128 6.84 4.07 9.29
C ARG A 128 6.25 3.40 10.53
N ARG A 129 6.04 4.16 11.61
CA ARG A 129 5.34 3.69 12.81
C ARG A 129 3.87 3.36 12.55
N CYS A 130 3.17 4.18 11.77
CA CYS A 130 1.79 3.90 11.36
C CYS A 130 1.70 2.60 10.55
N ILE A 131 2.52 2.45 9.51
CA ILE A 131 2.57 1.25 8.66
C ILE A 131 2.87 0.01 9.52
N GLY A 132 3.88 0.09 10.38
CA GLY A 132 4.23 -1.00 11.30
C GLY A 132 3.07 -1.37 12.24
N GLY A 133 2.38 -0.37 12.78
CA GLY A 133 1.20 -0.58 13.62
C GLY A 133 0.07 -1.29 12.88
N ILE A 134 -0.28 -0.85 11.66
CA ILE A 134 -1.31 -1.49 10.83
C ILE A 134 -0.92 -2.93 10.48
N VAL A 135 0.34 -3.16 10.10
CA VAL A 135 0.85 -4.51 9.78
C VAL A 135 0.66 -5.45 10.96
N ILE A 136 1.09 -5.04 12.16
CA ILE A 136 0.98 -5.87 13.37
C ILE A 136 -0.47 -6.06 13.78
N ALA A 137 -1.29 -5.01 13.76
CA ALA A 137 -2.71 -5.09 14.09
C ALA A 137 -3.46 -6.06 13.16
N PHE A 138 -3.21 -5.99 11.84
CA PHE A 138 -3.79 -6.90 10.87
C PHE A 138 -3.36 -8.35 11.07
N LEU A 139 -2.07 -8.60 11.34
CA LEU A 139 -1.59 -9.95 11.63
C LEU A 139 -2.18 -10.50 12.93
N ASN A 140 -2.31 -9.66 13.97
CA ASN A 140 -2.93 -10.04 15.23
C ASN A 140 -4.41 -10.38 15.07
N TYR A 141 -5.14 -9.60 14.25
CA TYR A 141 -6.55 -9.83 13.94
C TYR A 141 -6.77 -11.22 13.33
N TYR A 142 -5.98 -11.63 12.35
CA TYR A 142 -6.19 -12.90 11.64
C TYR A 142 -5.47 -14.11 12.25
N PHE A 143 -4.43 -13.90 13.06
CA PHE A 143 -3.55 -15.00 13.50
C PHE A 143 -3.36 -15.10 15.01
N GLN A 144 -3.88 -14.16 15.82
CA GLN A 144 -3.68 -14.14 17.28
C GLN A 144 -4.98 -13.93 18.06
N ASP A 145 -6.15 -14.02 17.41
CA ASP A 145 -7.47 -13.74 18.02
C ASP A 145 -7.53 -12.39 18.77
N ASN A 146 -6.72 -11.41 18.33
CA ASN A 146 -6.68 -10.07 18.91
C ASN A 146 -7.09 -9.05 17.85
N GLU A 147 -8.37 -8.70 17.90
CA GLU A 147 -8.99 -7.79 16.94
C GLU A 147 -8.98 -6.32 17.39
N VAL A 148 -8.65 -6.06 18.66
CA VAL A 148 -8.86 -4.75 19.31
C VAL A 148 -8.12 -3.65 18.57
N ASP A 149 -6.80 -3.78 18.39
CA ASP A 149 -5.99 -2.73 17.77
C ASP A 149 -6.42 -2.46 16.33
N PHE A 150 -6.73 -3.50 15.55
CA PHE A 150 -7.12 -3.36 14.16
C PHE A 150 -8.48 -2.68 14.03
N ASN A 151 -9.46 -3.11 14.81
CA ASN A 151 -10.78 -2.49 14.84
C ASN A 151 -10.71 -1.05 15.34
N THR A 152 -9.83 -0.73 16.30
CA THR A 152 -9.60 0.65 16.75
C THR A 152 -9.04 1.52 15.62
N ILE A 153 -8.02 1.06 14.88
CA ILE A 153 -7.48 1.83 13.74
C ILE A 153 -8.54 2.03 12.64
N VAL A 154 -9.38 1.02 12.38
CA VAL A 154 -10.45 1.10 11.38
C VAL A 154 -11.55 2.09 11.78
N ASN A 155 -12.01 2.03 13.03
CA ASN A 155 -13.15 2.83 13.50
C ASN A 155 -12.75 4.24 13.98
N GLU A 156 -11.52 4.39 14.45
CA GLU A 156 -10.98 5.63 15.04
C GLU A 156 -9.61 5.95 14.41
N PRO A 157 -9.53 6.24 13.10
CA PRO A 157 -8.27 6.41 12.39
C PRO A 157 -7.36 7.53 12.94
N ASP A 158 -7.92 8.47 13.70
CA ASP A 158 -7.19 9.56 14.36
C ASP A 158 -6.25 9.08 15.47
N VAL A 159 -6.33 7.82 15.91
CA VAL A 159 -5.34 7.21 16.83
C VAL A 159 -3.97 7.00 16.18
N ALA A 160 -3.92 6.97 14.84
CA ALA A 160 -2.70 6.75 14.11
C ALA A 160 -1.75 7.97 14.24
N PRO A 161 -0.43 7.77 14.18
CA PRO A 161 0.55 8.87 14.26
C PRO A 161 0.58 9.74 12.99
N VAL A 162 -0.28 9.45 12.01
CA VAL A 162 -0.45 10.18 10.74
C VAL A 162 -1.94 10.29 10.42
N VAL A 163 -2.30 11.27 9.58
CA VAL A 163 -3.68 11.39 9.08
C VAL A 163 -3.97 10.27 8.08
N LEU A 164 -4.86 9.35 8.45
CA LEU A 164 -5.45 8.36 7.57
C LEU A 164 -6.80 8.87 7.06
N ASP A 165 -7.04 8.89 5.75
CA ASP A 165 -8.30 9.42 5.19
C ASP A 165 -9.22 8.33 4.63
N GLN A 166 -8.74 7.54 3.67
CA GLN A 166 -9.47 6.40 3.10
C GLN A 166 -9.17 5.17 3.93
N VAL A 167 -9.96 4.98 4.98
CA VAL A 167 -9.94 3.78 5.81
C VAL A 167 -11.18 2.95 5.50
N GLN A 168 -10.96 1.75 4.96
CA GLN A 168 -12.02 0.82 4.63
C GLN A 168 -11.63 -0.59 5.07
N PHE A 169 -12.58 -1.32 5.64
CA PHE A 169 -12.44 -2.73 5.96
C PHE A 169 -13.73 -3.47 5.58
N ASP A 170 -13.59 -4.42 4.66
CA ASP A 170 -14.65 -5.33 4.26
C ASP A 170 -14.29 -6.72 4.79
N ALA A 171 -14.98 -7.19 5.84
CA ALA A 171 -14.67 -8.47 6.48
C ALA A 171 -15.17 -9.70 5.68
N SER A 172 -16.19 -9.53 4.82
CA SER A 172 -16.78 -10.57 3.97
C SER A 172 -17.43 -10.01 2.70
#